data_AF-A0A8D3E182-F1
#
_entry.id   AF-A0A8D3E182-F1
#
_cell.length_a   1.000
_cell.length_b   1.000
_cell.length_c   1.000
_cell.angle_alpha   90.00
_cell.angle_beta   90.00
_cell.angle_gamma   90.00
#
_symmetry.space_group_name_H-M   'P 1'
#
loop_
_entity.id
_entity.type
_entity.pdbx_description
1 polymer ?
#
loop_
_entity_poly.entity_id
_entity_poly.type
_entity_poly.pdbx_seq_one_letter_code
_entity_poly.pdbx_strand_id
1 'polypeptide(L)'
;MSEQLAPAPGVYLHPYLSHPRMSVRMSVYSTGVRPAVTRAYIQGRVYNFLERPSGWKCFVYHFTVFLIVLACLILSVLSTIDHYQALAHTTLFWVEIVLVVFFGVEYFVRLWSAGCRSKYVGICGRLRFARKPISIIDLIVVVASVIVLSVGSKGQVFATSAVRGIRFLQILRMLHVDRQGGTWRLLGSVVFIHRQELITTLYIGFLSLIFSSYFVYLAEKDGVDSSGSTEFENYADALWWGVVTVTTIGYGDKVPQTWIGKTIASCFSVFAISFFALPAGILGSGFALKVQQKQRQKHFNRQIPAAACLIQTSWRCFAVENLESATFKMFLRKRSHITAASLSTPKPKKSKKKKDMHLRQQQAEV
;
A
#
# COMPACT_ATOMS: atom_id res chain seq x y z
N MET A 1 -37.53 -6.53 70.68
CA MET A 1 -36.64 -7.35 69.84
C MET A 1 -36.70 -6.73 68.45
N SER A 2 -35.81 -5.77 68.19
CA SER A 2 -35.85 -4.87 67.05
C SER A 2 -34.51 -4.98 66.33
N GLU A 3 -34.53 -5.68 65.20
CA GLU A 3 -33.38 -5.89 64.31
C GLU A 3 -33.15 -4.60 63.50
N GLN A 4 -32.03 -3.91 63.78
CA GLN A 4 -31.59 -2.75 63.00
C GLN A 4 -30.88 -3.24 61.74
N LEU A 5 -31.49 -2.96 60.59
CA LEU A 5 -30.93 -3.22 59.26
C LEU A 5 -29.79 -2.21 58.98
N ALA A 6 -28.57 -2.71 58.72
CA ALA A 6 -27.41 -1.88 58.36
C ALA A 6 -27.60 -1.20 56.99
N PRO A 7 -27.09 0.02 56.77
CA PRO A 7 -27.18 0.69 55.48
C PRO A 7 -26.14 0.14 54.48
N ALA A 8 -26.55 -0.04 53.22
CA ALA A 8 -25.68 -0.48 52.13
C ALA A 8 -24.58 0.56 51.81
N PRO A 9 -23.37 0.14 51.38
CA PRO A 9 -22.28 1.05 51.09
C PRO A 9 -22.57 1.89 49.84
N GLY A 10 -22.42 3.21 49.98
CA GLY A 10 -22.56 4.17 48.88
C GLY A 10 -21.51 3.95 47.80
N VAL A 11 -21.98 3.71 46.57
CA VAL A 11 -21.12 3.72 45.37
C VAL A 11 -20.76 5.17 45.07
N TYR A 12 -19.52 5.55 45.36
CA TYR A 12 -18.97 6.85 44.98
C TYR A 12 -18.76 6.88 43.45
N LEU A 13 -19.70 7.48 42.70
CA LEU A 13 -19.47 7.86 41.31
C LEU A 13 -18.51 9.05 41.28
N HIS A 14 -17.32 8.82 40.74
CA HIS A 14 -16.35 9.87 40.44
C HIS A 14 -16.96 10.87 39.43
N PRO A 15 -16.86 12.20 39.64
CA PRO A 15 -17.42 13.17 38.72
C PRO A 15 -16.59 13.20 37.44
N TYR A 16 -17.04 12.50 36.39
CA TYR A 16 -16.52 12.73 35.06
C TYR A 16 -17.00 14.09 34.55
N LEU A 17 -16.03 14.86 34.08
CA LEU A 17 -16.16 16.19 33.48
C LEU A 17 -17.42 16.32 32.61
N SER A 18 -18.11 17.44 32.84
CA SER A 18 -19.25 17.93 32.08
C SER A 18 -19.11 17.68 30.57
N HIS A 19 -20.11 16.98 30.03
CA HIS A 19 -20.24 16.73 28.59
C HIS A 19 -20.13 18.05 27.80
N PRO A 20 -19.32 18.11 26.73
CA PRO A 20 -19.42 19.22 25.80
C PRO A 20 -20.81 19.16 25.16
N ARG A 21 -21.62 20.21 25.37
CA ARG A 21 -22.88 20.43 24.63
C ARG A 21 -22.58 20.25 23.15
N MET A 22 -23.04 19.14 22.56
CA MET A 22 -23.01 18.99 21.11
C MET A 22 -23.94 20.04 20.51
N SER A 23 -23.32 21.07 19.92
CA SER A 23 -24.00 22.09 19.14
C SER A 23 -24.86 21.45 18.05
N VAL A 24 -26.02 22.06 17.86
CA VAL A 24 -27.11 21.70 16.96
C VAL A 24 -26.64 21.13 15.62
N ARG A 25 -27.03 19.88 15.37
CA ARG A 25 -27.40 19.26 14.07
C ARG A 25 -26.88 20.00 12.81
N MET A 26 -25.60 19.87 12.49
CA MET A 26 -25.14 20.08 11.11
C MET A 26 -25.53 18.86 10.26
N SER A 27 -26.76 18.88 9.73
CA SER A 27 -27.15 18.00 8.64
C SER A 27 -26.42 18.44 7.37
N VAL A 28 -25.28 17.80 7.07
CA VAL A 28 -24.43 18.10 5.91
C VAL A 28 -25.10 17.75 4.57
N TYR A 29 -26.25 17.05 4.58
CA TYR A 29 -26.88 16.52 3.36
C TYR A 29 -28.10 17.29 2.86
N SER A 30 -28.50 18.40 3.48
CA SER A 30 -29.73 19.11 3.12
C SER A 30 -29.55 20.62 2.96
N THR A 31 -28.59 21.06 2.14
CA THR A 31 -28.65 22.42 1.58
C THR A 31 -28.22 22.38 0.11
N GLY A 32 -29.18 22.63 -0.78
CA GLY A 32 -28.96 22.89 -2.22
C GLY A 32 -28.33 24.26 -2.48
N VAL A 33 -27.54 24.77 -1.54
CA VAL A 33 -26.82 26.04 -1.65
C VAL A 33 -25.41 25.69 -2.12
N ARG A 34 -24.96 26.31 -3.23
CA ARG A 34 -23.56 26.20 -3.68
C ARG A 34 -22.67 26.47 -2.47
N PRO A 35 -21.74 25.58 -2.08
CA PRO A 35 -20.95 25.81 -0.88
C PRO A 35 -20.22 27.13 -1.06
N ALA A 36 -20.46 28.07 -0.14
CA ALA A 36 -19.60 29.24 -0.02
C ALA A 36 -18.15 28.74 -0.01
N VAL A 37 -17.26 29.46 -0.69
CA VAL A 37 -15.86 29.07 -0.85
C VAL A 37 -15.16 29.23 0.51
N THR A 38 -15.43 28.30 1.43
CA THR A 38 -14.84 28.27 2.75
C THR A 38 -13.46 27.66 2.63
N ARG A 39 -12.50 28.14 3.43
CA ARG A 39 -11.14 27.59 3.52
C ARG A 39 -11.14 26.05 3.60
N ALA A 40 -12.05 25.46 4.37
CA ALA A 40 -12.19 24.00 4.51
C ALA A 40 -12.57 23.30 3.20
N TYR A 41 -13.41 23.92 2.36
CA TYR A 41 -13.80 23.39 1.06
C TYR A 41 -12.60 23.36 0.08
N ILE A 42 -11.85 24.47 -0.01
CA ILE A 42 -10.63 24.53 -0.83
C ILE A 42 -9.59 23.51 -0.33
N GLN A 43 -9.35 23.45 0.97
CA GLN A 43 -8.42 22.48 1.56
C GLN A 43 -8.80 21.04 1.21
N GLY A 44 -10.08 20.67 1.31
CA GLY A 44 -10.58 19.36 0.91
C GLY A 44 -10.40 19.06 -0.58
N ARG A 45 -10.63 20.05 -1.45
CA ARG A 45 -10.43 19.88 -2.90
C ARG A 45 -8.96 19.68 -3.28
N VAL A 46 -8.06 20.50 -2.74
CA VAL A 46 -6.62 20.36 -2.95
C VAL A 46 -6.12 19.03 -2.38
N TYR A 47 -6.59 18.66 -1.18
CA TYR A 47 -6.26 17.37 -0.59
C TYR A 47 -6.75 16.20 -1.43
N ASN A 48 -7.94 16.26 -2.03
CA ASN A 48 -8.41 15.19 -2.90
C ASN A 48 -7.62 15.15 -4.22
N PHE A 49 -7.32 16.30 -4.82
CA PHE A 49 -6.50 16.40 -6.03
C PHE A 49 -5.10 15.81 -5.83
N LEU A 50 -4.46 16.15 -4.71
CA LEU A 50 -3.12 15.68 -4.39
C LEU A 50 -3.13 14.26 -3.78
N GLU A 51 -3.94 14.07 -2.76
CA GLU A 51 -4.16 12.84 -1.99
C GLU A 51 -4.59 11.61 -2.80
N ARG A 52 -5.68 11.85 -3.52
CA ARG A 52 -6.62 10.83 -3.99
C ARG A 52 -7.01 11.15 -5.42
N PRO A 53 -6.07 11.02 -6.37
CA PRO A 53 -6.32 11.39 -7.75
C PRO A 53 -7.54 10.63 -8.26
N SER A 54 -8.52 11.38 -8.75
CA SER A 54 -9.72 10.85 -9.36
C SER A 54 -10.09 11.70 -10.58
N GLY A 55 -10.45 11.03 -11.66
CA GLY A 55 -10.74 11.67 -12.95
C GLY A 55 -9.49 12.08 -13.73
N TRP A 56 -9.74 12.56 -14.96
CA TRP A 56 -8.70 12.81 -15.96
C TRP A 56 -7.74 13.95 -15.59
N LYS A 57 -8.23 15.05 -15.00
CA LYS A 57 -7.38 16.20 -14.64
C LYS A 57 -6.30 15.84 -13.62
N CYS A 58 -6.66 15.03 -12.63
CA CYS A 58 -5.68 14.53 -11.66
C CYS A 58 -4.69 13.59 -12.36
N PHE A 59 -5.17 12.69 -13.22
CA PHE A 59 -4.30 11.79 -13.98
C PHE A 59 -3.26 12.58 -14.79
N VAL A 60 -3.67 13.61 -15.53
CA VAL A 60 -2.75 14.46 -16.31
C VAL A 60 -1.69 15.10 -15.42
N TYR A 61 -2.06 15.73 -14.29
CA TYR A 61 -1.06 16.33 -13.38
C TYR A 61 -0.03 15.31 -12.89
N HIS A 62 -0.48 14.17 -12.35
CA HIS A 62 0.41 13.17 -11.79
C HIS A 62 1.27 12.50 -12.88
N PHE A 63 0.70 12.29 -14.07
CA PHE A 63 1.42 11.75 -15.22
C PHE A 63 2.47 12.74 -15.76
N THR A 64 2.14 14.03 -15.84
CA THR A 64 3.13 15.07 -16.22
C THR A 64 4.26 15.15 -15.20
N VAL A 65 3.96 15.14 -13.89
CA VAL A 65 5.00 15.10 -12.85
C VAL A 65 5.88 13.85 -13.01
N PHE A 66 5.29 12.69 -13.26
CA PHE A 66 6.04 11.46 -13.53
C PHE A 66 6.96 11.61 -14.75
N LEU A 67 6.47 12.15 -15.87
CA LEU A 67 7.28 12.37 -17.08
C LEU A 67 8.44 13.33 -16.83
N ILE A 68 8.23 14.41 -16.06
CA ILE A 68 9.30 15.36 -15.73
C ILE A 68 10.39 14.67 -14.90
N VAL A 69 10.01 13.86 -13.90
CA VAL A 69 10.97 13.09 -13.10
C VAL A 69 11.71 12.06 -13.94
N LEU A 70 11.01 11.37 -14.84
CA LEU A 70 11.59 10.39 -15.76
C LEU A 70 12.59 11.06 -16.73
N ALA A 71 12.24 12.21 -17.29
CA ALA A 71 13.14 12.98 -18.17
C ALA A 71 14.41 13.43 -17.42
N CYS A 72 14.26 13.85 -16.15
CA CYS A 72 15.40 14.19 -15.30
C CYS A 72 16.30 12.97 -15.03
N LEU A 73 15.73 11.79 -14.81
CA LEU A 73 16.48 10.53 -14.69
C LEU A 73 17.21 10.19 -16.00
N ILE A 74 16.59 10.38 -17.16
CA ILE A 74 17.24 10.14 -18.45
C ILE A 74 18.42 11.11 -18.66
N LEU A 75 18.25 12.40 -18.38
CA LEU A 75 19.35 13.38 -18.42
C LEU A 75 20.48 13.00 -17.45
N SER A 76 20.13 12.42 -16.30
CA SER A 76 21.09 11.88 -15.34
C SER A 76 21.95 10.77 -15.92
N VAL A 77 21.32 9.82 -16.63
CA VAL A 77 22.04 8.75 -17.35
C VAL A 77 22.89 9.34 -18.47
N LEU A 78 22.38 10.31 -19.24
CA LEU A 78 23.18 10.97 -20.28
C LEU A 78 24.40 11.71 -19.72
N SER A 79 24.33 12.21 -18.49
CA SER A 79 25.47 12.83 -17.81
C SER A 79 26.60 11.86 -17.45
N THR A 80 26.39 10.54 -17.58
CA THR A 80 27.45 9.55 -17.37
C THR A 80 28.23 9.26 -18.65
N ILE A 81 27.81 9.79 -19.79
CA ILE A 81 28.45 9.57 -21.10
C ILE A 81 29.36 10.77 -21.38
N ASP A 82 30.66 10.53 -21.55
CA ASP A 82 31.69 11.58 -21.70
C ASP A 82 31.33 12.62 -22.76
N HIS A 83 30.79 12.18 -23.90
CA HIS A 83 30.39 13.05 -25.01
C HIS A 83 29.29 14.07 -24.65
N TYR A 84 28.36 13.71 -23.76
CA TYR A 84 27.23 14.56 -23.38
C TYR A 84 27.37 15.18 -21.99
N GLN A 85 28.46 14.86 -21.29
CA GLN A 85 28.65 15.15 -19.88
C GLN A 85 28.51 16.64 -19.54
N ALA A 86 29.17 17.53 -20.31
CA ALA A 86 29.18 18.96 -20.03
C ALA A 86 27.77 19.59 -20.15
N LEU A 87 27.08 19.36 -21.27
CA LEU A 87 25.73 19.87 -21.51
C LEU A 87 24.72 19.29 -20.50
N ALA A 88 24.82 17.98 -20.23
CA ALA A 88 23.92 17.31 -19.30
C ALA A 88 24.09 17.83 -17.87
N HIS A 89 25.31 18.05 -17.39
CA HIS A 89 25.54 18.59 -16.05
C HIS A 89 24.98 20.00 -15.88
N THR A 90 25.21 20.90 -16.83
CA THR A 90 24.67 22.26 -16.77
C THR A 90 23.14 22.24 -16.77
N THR A 91 22.54 21.45 -17.65
CA THR A 91 21.07 21.33 -17.75
C THR A 91 20.47 20.72 -16.49
N LEU A 92 21.09 19.65 -15.97
CA LEU A 92 20.65 18.98 -14.74
C LEU A 92 20.66 19.91 -13.54
N PHE A 93 21.68 20.75 -13.38
CA PHE A 93 21.77 21.68 -12.26
C PHE A 93 20.57 22.63 -12.22
N TRP A 94 20.23 23.26 -13.36
CA TRP A 94 19.07 24.16 -13.45
C TRP A 94 17.73 23.44 -13.26
N VAL A 95 17.56 22.29 -13.92
CA VAL A 95 16.35 21.47 -13.79
C VAL A 95 16.16 21.00 -12.34
N GLU A 96 17.24 20.64 -11.66
CA GLU A 96 17.19 20.20 -10.26
C GLU A 96 16.75 21.32 -9.32
N ILE A 97 17.24 22.55 -9.52
CA ILE A 97 16.77 23.72 -8.75
C ILE A 97 15.26 23.91 -8.93
N VAL A 98 14.77 23.87 -10.17
CA VAL A 98 13.33 24.01 -10.47
C VAL A 98 12.52 22.89 -9.81
N LEU A 99 13.00 21.64 -9.89
CA LEU A 99 12.31 20.49 -9.31
C LEU A 99 12.29 20.54 -7.79
N VAL A 100 13.36 20.94 -7.13
CA VAL A 100 13.42 21.07 -5.67
C VAL A 100 12.43 22.12 -5.18
N VAL A 101 12.35 23.26 -5.86
CA VAL A 101 11.35 24.30 -5.53
C VAL A 101 9.93 23.76 -5.76
N PHE A 102 9.68 23.11 -6.90
CA PHE A 102 8.38 22.55 -7.23
C PHE A 102 7.92 21.50 -6.20
N PHE A 103 8.75 20.50 -5.88
CA PHE A 103 8.42 19.46 -4.90
C PHE A 103 8.36 19.98 -3.47
N GLY A 104 9.20 20.96 -3.11
CA GLY A 104 9.11 21.64 -1.82
C GLY A 104 7.75 22.32 -1.65
N VAL A 105 7.33 23.11 -2.64
CA VAL A 105 6.00 23.74 -2.63
C VAL A 105 4.89 22.69 -2.61
N GLU A 106 4.98 21.65 -3.44
CA GLU A 106 3.99 20.57 -3.45
C GLU A 106 3.87 19.89 -2.07
N TYR A 107 5.00 19.60 -1.42
CA TYR A 107 5.04 19.01 -0.07
C TYR A 107 4.35 19.91 0.96
N PHE A 108 4.66 21.22 0.96
CA PHE A 108 4.03 22.18 1.87
C PHE A 108 2.52 22.31 1.62
N VAL A 109 2.09 22.40 0.36
CA VAL A 109 0.66 22.45 -0.01
C VAL A 109 -0.06 21.17 0.41
N ARG A 110 0.60 20.00 0.29
CA ARG A 110 0.06 18.71 0.74
C ARG A 110 -0.08 18.65 2.26
N LEU A 111 0.96 19.06 3.00
CA LEU A 111 0.92 19.13 4.46
C LEU A 111 -0.14 20.13 4.96
N TRP A 112 -0.32 21.24 4.25
CA TRP A 112 -1.36 22.23 4.57
C TRP A 112 -2.78 21.72 4.31
N SER A 113 -3.01 21.09 3.15
CA SER A 113 -4.31 20.56 2.75
C SER A 113 -4.73 19.33 3.56
N ALA A 114 -3.78 18.56 4.10
CA ALA A 114 -4.05 17.42 4.99
C ALA A 114 -4.91 17.77 6.22
N GLY A 115 -4.89 19.05 6.64
CA GLY A 115 -5.74 19.56 7.73
C GLY A 115 -7.25 19.45 7.50
N CYS A 116 -7.71 19.13 6.28
CA CYS A 116 -9.13 18.88 6.01
C CYS A 116 -9.64 17.58 6.65
N ARG A 117 -8.75 16.67 7.08
CA ARG A 117 -9.10 15.41 7.74
C ARG A 117 -9.04 15.59 9.25
N SER A 118 -10.12 15.21 9.96
CA SER A 118 -10.19 15.25 11.43
C SER A 118 -8.97 14.62 12.14
N LYS A 119 -8.39 13.54 11.58
CA LYS A 119 -7.19 12.87 12.10
C LYS A 119 -5.92 13.74 12.12
N TYR A 120 -5.84 14.75 11.26
CA TYR A 120 -4.64 15.56 11.00
C TYR A 120 -4.83 17.06 11.31
N VAL A 121 -5.84 17.41 12.11
CA VAL A 121 -6.08 18.81 12.54
C VAL A 121 -5.04 19.24 13.58
N GLY A 122 -4.63 20.51 13.51
CA GLY A 122 -3.63 21.09 14.42
C GLY A 122 -2.17 20.70 14.12
N ILE A 123 -1.24 21.18 14.95
CA ILE A 123 0.20 20.96 14.76
C ILE A 123 0.56 19.48 14.98
N CYS A 124 0.06 18.87 16.06
CA CYS A 124 0.26 17.44 16.33
C CYS A 124 -0.35 16.54 15.24
N GLY A 125 -1.50 16.94 14.68
CA GLY A 125 -2.13 16.24 13.55
C GLY A 125 -1.29 16.31 12.28
N ARG A 126 -0.71 17.47 11.97
CA ARG A 126 0.21 17.66 10.82
C ARG A 126 1.50 16.88 10.99
N LEU A 127 2.09 16.86 12.19
CA LEU A 127 3.27 16.04 12.48
C LEU A 127 2.97 14.53 12.31
N ARG A 128 1.77 14.09 12.70
CA ARG A 128 1.31 12.72 12.44
C ARG A 128 1.18 12.42 10.94
N PHE A 129 0.83 13.40 10.12
CA PHE A 129 0.84 13.25 8.65
C PHE A 129 2.26 13.16 8.10
N ALA A 130 3.16 14.06 8.54
CA ALA A 130 4.56 14.06 8.12
C ALA A 130 5.31 12.76 8.49
N ARG A 131 4.92 12.08 9.58
CA ARG A 131 5.46 10.77 10.00
C ARG A 131 5.00 9.58 9.16
N LYS A 132 4.16 9.75 8.14
CA LYS A 132 3.85 8.66 7.21
C LYS A 132 5.08 8.31 6.37
N PRO A 133 5.37 7.03 6.05
CA PRO A 133 6.56 6.63 5.31
C PRO A 133 6.77 7.40 3.99
N ILE A 134 5.73 7.55 3.17
CA ILE A 134 5.80 8.23 1.88
C ILE A 134 6.07 9.75 2.05
N SER A 135 5.50 10.35 3.10
CA SER A 135 5.75 11.76 3.44
C SER A 135 7.15 11.99 4.01
N ILE A 136 7.72 11.00 4.71
CA ILE A 136 9.11 11.02 5.17
C ILE A 136 10.06 10.94 3.97
N ILE A 137 9.82 10.03 3.02
CA ILE A 137 10.64 9.91 1.81
C ILE A 137 10.65 11.23 1.03
N ASP A 138 9.49 11.85 0.83
CA ASP A 138 9.39 13.15 0.13
C ASP A 138 10.19 14.25 0.85
N LEU A 139 10.06 14.32 2.19
CA LEU A 139 10.82 15.27 3.00
C LEU A 139 12.33 15.03 2.89
N ILE A 140 12.79 13.77 2.98
CA ILE A 140 14.20 13.40 2.83
C ILE A 140 14.71 13.81 1.46
N VAL A 141 13.96 13.53 0.39
CA VAL A 141 14.35 13.90 -0.99
C VAL A 141 14.48 15.41 -1.13
N VAL A 142 13.51 16.20 -0.66
CA VAL A 142 13.57 17.67 -0.73
C VAL A 142 14.75 18.21 0.08
N VAL A 143 14.90 17.78 1.34
CA VAL A 143 15.98 18.26 2.22
C VAL A 143 17.36 17.89 1.68
N ALA A 144 17.55 16.64 1.28
CA ALA A 144 18.82 16.18 0.74
C ALA A 144 19.17 16.92 -0.57
N SER A 145 18.18 17.19 -1.43
CA SER A 145 18.42 17.93 -2.67
C SER A 145 18.83 19.39 -2.39
N VAL A 146 18.21 20.04 -1.40
CA VAL A 146 18.63 21.39 -0.95
C VAL A 146 20.06 21.38 -0.41
N ILE A 147 20.43 20.39 0.40
CA ILE A 147 21.80 20.25 0.94
C ILE A 147 22.80 20.10 -0.20
N VAL A 148 22.53 19.21 -1.16
CA VAL A 148 23.43 18.93 -2.28
C VAL A 148 23.59 20.17 -3.18
N LEU A 149 22.51 20.91 -3.47
CA LEU A 149 22.58 22.16 -4.23
C LEU A 149 23.38 23.25 -3.48
N SER A 150 23.20 23.35 -2.16
CA SER A 150 23.89 24.36 -1.33
C SER A 150 25.39 24.09 -1.22
N VAL A 151 25.79 22.83 -1.11
CA VAL A 151 27.20 22.40 -1.08
C VAL A 151 27.85 22.51 -2.45
N GLY A 152 27.14 22.11 -3.52
CA GLY A 152 27.61 22.20 -4.90
C GLY A 152 27.90 23.63 -5.37
N SER A 153 27.22 24.63 -4.80
CA SER A 153 27.42 26.04 -5.14
C SER A 153 28.70 26.67 -4.55
N LYS A 154 29.36 26.05 -3.56
CA LYS A 154 30.44 26.69 -2.77
C LYS A 154 31.84 26.12 -2.95
N GLY A 155 32.08 25.08 -3.76
CA GLY A 155 33.43 24.51 -3.87
C GLY A 155 33.68 23.56 -5.05
N GLN A 156 34.74 23.88 -5.82
CA GLN A 156 35.17 23.25 -7.07
C GLN A 156 35.69 21.80 -6.92
N VAL A 157 35.99 21.34 -5.70
CA VAL A 157 36.54 20.00 -5.41
C VAL A 157 35.49 18.98 -4.92
N PHE A 158 34.29 19.41 -4.54
CA PHE A 158 33.18 18.52 -4.16
C PHE A 158 32.13 18.34 -5.27
N ALA A 159 32.26 19.05 -6.40
CA ALA A 159 31.31 19.00 -7.50
C ALA A 159 31.09 17.56 -8.02
N THR A 160 32.15 16.75 -8.13
CA THR A 160 32.07 15.35 -8.59
C THR A 160 31.38 14.41 -7.60
N SER A 161 31.56 14.63 -6.29
CA SER A 161 30.87 13.86 -5.24
C SER A 161 29.40 14.28 -5.10
N ALA A 162 29.14 15.59 -5.17
CA ALA A 162 27.79 16.16 -5.20
C ALA A 162 26.99 15.62 -6.40
N VAL A 163 27.61 15.54 -7.58
CA VAL A 163 27.00 14.94 -8.79
C VAL A 163 26.55 13.50 -8.53
N ARG A 164 27.35 12.65 -7.87
CA ARG A 164 26.94 11.28 -7.51
C ARG A 164 25.74 11.26 -6.56
N GLY A 165 25.71 12.19 -5.59
CA GLY A 165 24.57 12.38 -4.68
C GLY A 165 23.28 12.79 -5.41
N ILE A 166 23.37 13.72 -6.38
CA ILE A 166 22.21 14.16 -7.19
C ILE A 166 21.57 12.96 -7.91
N ARG A 167 22.39 12.09 -8.52
CA ARG A 167 21.91 10.89 -9.24
C ARG A 167 21.11 9.95 -8.33
N PHE A 168 21.59 9.72 -7.11
CA PHE A 168 20.90 8.87 -6.14
C PHE A 168 19.55 9.48 -5.69
N LEU A 169 19.51 10.79 -5.44
CA LEU A 169 18.29 11.49 -5.05
C LEU A 169 17.22 11.48 -6.14
N GLN A 170 17.61 11.50 -7.41
CA GLN A 170 16.69 11.39 -8.54
C GLN A 170 16.00 10.02 -8.61
N ILE A 171 16.72 8.93 -8.32
CA ILE A 171 16.13 7.59 -8.23
C ILE A 171 15.12 7.54 -7.08
N LEU A 172 15.47 8.10 -5.91
CA LEU A 172 14.56 8.18 -4.76
C LEU A 172 13.28 8.99 -5.08
N ARG A 173 13.38 10.03 -5.91
CA ARG A 173 12.22 10.83 -6.35
C ARG A 173 11.19 10.01 -7.13
N MET A 174 11.59 8.94 -7.83
CA MET A 174 10.64 8.04 -8.51
C MET A 174 9.74 7.28 -7.51
N LEU A 175 10.24 6.99 -6.30
CA LEU A 175 9.45 6.33 -5.25
C LEU A 175 8.30 7.21 -4.74
N HIS A 176 8.39 8.54 -4.88
CA HIS A 176 7.33 9.46 -4.50
C HIS A 176 6.06 9.31 -5.35
N VAL A 177 6.17 8.80 -6.57
CA VAL A 177 5.06 8.67 -7.51
C VAL A 177 3.96 7.75 -6.97
N ASP A 178 4.29 6.73 -6.17
CA ASP A 178 3.29 5.91 -5.46
C ASP A 178 2.81 6.59 -4.17
N ARG A 179 1.92 7.57 -4.33
CA ARG A 179 1.48 8.49 -3.27
C ARG A 179 0.73 7.84 -2.10
N GLN A 180 0.03 6.73 -2.33
CA GLN A 180 -0.82 6.06 -1.32
C GLN A 180 -0.24 4.74 -0.80
N GLY A 181 0.90 4.31 -1.35
CA GLY A 181 1.45 2.98 -1.11
C GLY A 181 0.45 1.89 -1.44
N GLY A 182 -0.42 2.13 -2.42
CA GLY A 182 -1.48 1.20 -2.81
C GLY A 182 -0.87 -0.06 -3.38
N THR A 183 0.16 0.10 -4.22
CA THR A 183 0.94 -0.97 -4.82
C THR A 183 1.65 -1.78 -3.76
N TRP A 184 2.39 -1.12 -2.85
CA TRP A 184 3.10 -1.78 -1.75
C TRP A 184 2.17 -2.54 -0.80
N ARG A 185 1.02 -1.96 -0.46
CA ARG A 185 0.00 -2.62 0.37
C ARG A 185 -0.63 -3.81 -0.34
N LEU A 186 -0.88 -3.71 -1.65
CA LEU A 186 -1.42 -4.80 -2.45
C LEU A 186 -0.42 -5.95 -2.52
N LEU A 187 0.82 -5.66 -2.91
CA LEU A 187 1.95 -6.59 -2.99
C LEU A 187 2.20 -7.27 -1.64
N GLY A 188 2.39 -6.48 -0.58
CA GLY A 188 2.63 -6.99 0.77
C GLY A 188 1.48 -7.87 1.27
N SER A 189 0.23 -7.56 0.91
CA SER A 189 -0.91 -8.41 1.27
C SER A 189 -0.96 -9.71 0.47
N VAL A 190 -0.54 -9.75 -0.81
CA VAL A 190 -0.43 -11.00 -1.57
C VAL A 190 0.72 -11.85 -1.02
N VAL A 191 1.90 -11.26 -0.83
CA VAL A 191 3.06 -11.91 -0.22
C VAL A 191 2.72 -12.48 1.15
N PHE A 192 2.02 -11.72 1.99
CA PHE A 192 1.63 -12.18 3.32
C PHE A 192 0.68 -13.38 3.25
N ILE A 193 -0.30 -13.38 2.34
CA ILE A 193 -1.23 -14.51 2.16
C ILE A 193 -0.46 -15.78 1.75
N HIS A 194 0.44 -15.66 0.78
CA HIS A 194 1.20 -16.77 0.21
C HIS A 194 2.58 -16.99 0.86
N ARG A 195 2.80 -16.46 2.08
CA ARG A 195 4.13 -16.46 2.72
C ARG A 195 4.70 -17.86 2.92
N GLN A 196 3.86 -18.85 3.24
CA GLN A 196 4.32 -20.22 3.46
C GLN A 196 4.84 -20.84 2.17
N GLU A 197 4.08 -20.69 1.07
CA GLU A 197 4.45 -21.21 -0.26
C GLU A 197 5.74 -20.53 -0.78
N LEU A 198 5.86 -19.21 -0.60
CA LEU A 198 7.06 -18.45 -0.96
C LEU A 198 8.29 -18.87 -0.14
N ILE A 199 8.15 -19.01 1.18
CA ILE A 199 9.25 -19.43 2.05
C ILE A 199 9.69 -20.86 1.68
N THR A 200 8.75 -21.79 1.48
CA THR A 200 9.07 -23.18 1.12
C THR A 200 9.80 -23.27 -0.23
N THR A 201 9.32 -22.57 -1.25
CA THR A 201 9.96 -22.58 -2.58
C THR A 201 11.34 -21.94 -2.58
N LEU A 202 11.51 -20.80 -1.91
CA LEU A 202 12.82 -20.17 -1.74
C LEU A 202 13.76 -21.04 -0.91
N TYR A 203 13.28 -21.66 0.18
CA TYR A 203 14.10 -22.54 1.01
C TYR A 203 14.65 -23.73 0.22
N ILE A 204 13.79 -24.45 -0.51
CA ILE A 204 14.21 -25.58 -1.34
C ILE A 204 15.11 -25.11 -2.49
N GLY A 205 14.80 -23.98 -3.11
CA GLY A 205 15.63 -23.37 -4.15
C GLY A 205 17.03 -23.03 -3.66
N PHE A 206 17.16 -22.32 -2.53
CA PHE A 206 18.46 -22.00 -1.94
C PHE A 206 19.24 -23.24 -1.52
N LEU A 207 18.57 -24.24 -0.94
CA LEU A 207 19.21 -25.51 -0.58
C LEU A 207 19.77 -26.21 -1.83
N SER A 208 18.98 -26.28 -2.91
CA SER A 208 19.40 -26.84 -4.19
C SER A 208 20.59 -26.07 -4.81
N LEU A 209 20.57 -24.73 -4.73
CA LEU A 209 21.66 -23.88 -5.20
C LEU A 209 22.96 -24.15 -4.44
N ILE A 210 22.92 -24.24 -3.11
CA ILE A 210 24.10 -24.47 -2.28
C ILE A 210 24.72 -25.85 -2.57
N PHE A 211 23.88 -26.89 -2.64
CA PHE A 211 24.35 -28.24 -2.99
C PHE A 211 24.88 -28.32 -4.41
N SER A 212 24.16 -27.77 -5.39
CA SER A 212 24.60 -27.77 -6.79
C SER A 212 25.95 -27.08 -6.94
N SER A 213 26.11 -25.89 -6.37
CA SER A 213 27.36 -25.13 -6.44
C SER A 213 28.52 -25.88 -5.77
N TYR A 214 28.26 -26.56 -4.64
CA TYR A 214 29.30 -27.30 -3.93
C TYR A 214 29.74 -28.55 -4.70
N PHE A 215 28.79 -29.33 -5.23
CA PHE A 215 29.13 -30.51 -6.02
C PHE A 215 29.82 -30.16 -7.34
N VAL A 216 29.40 -29.09 -8.02
CA VAL A 216 30.07 -28.61 -9.23
C VAL A 216 31.47 -28.08 -8.91
N TYR A 217 31.65 -27.35 -7.80
CA TYR A 217 32.97 -26.96 -7.32
C TYR A 217 33.88 -28.18 -7.11
N LEU A 218 33.41 -29.20 -6.39
CA LEU A 218 34.21 -30.42 -6.16
C LEU A 218 34.54 -31.15 -7.47
N ALA A 219 33.65 -31.12 -8.45
CA ALA A 219 33.83 -31.75 -9.75
C ALA A 219 34.80 -30.98 -10.66
N GLU A 220 34.85 -29.64 -10.53
CA GLU A 220 35.57 -28.75 -11.44
C GLU A 220 36.82 -28.10 -10.82
N LYS A 221 37.09 -28.28 -9.52
CA LYS A 221 38.24 -27.63 -8.84
C LYS A 221 39.60 -27.93 -9.46
N ASP A 222 39.73 -29.10 -10.09
CA ASP A 222 40.95 -29.54 -10.79
C ASP A 222 40.78 -29.48 -12.32
N GLY A 223 39.63 -28.98 -12.80
CA GLY A 223 39.30 -28.84 -14.20
C GLY A 223 40.01 -27.62 -14.79
N VAL A 224 40.86 -27.85 -15.79
CA VAL A 224 41.56 -26.80 -16.52
C VAL A 224 40.81 -26.55 -17.84
N ASP A 225 40.46 -25.29 -18.11
CA ASP A 225 39.83 -24.91 -19.37
C ASP A 225 40.84 -24.89 -20.53
N SER A 226 40.34 -24.80 -21.76
CA SER A 226 41.08 -24.68 -23.01
C SER A 226 42.11 -23.53 -23.04
N SER A 227 41.95 -22.52 -22.20
CA SER A 227 42.87 -21.40 -21.99
C SER A 227 44.00 -21.67 -20.99
N GLY A 228 43.96 -22.81 -20.27
CA GLY A 228 44.92 -23.17 -19.23
C GLY A 228 44.60 -22.64 -17.83
N SER A 229 43.48 -21.91 -17.65
CA SER A 229 43.03 -21.43 -16.33
C SER A 229 41.95 -22.33 -15.71
N THR A 230 41.90 -22.36 -14.39
CA THR A 230 40.82 -23.00 -13.62
C THR A 230 39.63 -22.06 -13.50
N GLU A 231 38.47 -22.43 -14.05
CA GLU A 231 37.25 -21.61 -14.03
C GLU A 231 36.66 -21.43 -12.62
N PHE A 232 36.86 -22.45 -11.77
CA PHE A 232 36.32 -22.56 -10.42
C PHE A 232 37.43 -22.60 -9.37
N GLU A 233 38.10 -21.47 -9.14
CA GLU A 233 39.21 -21.38 -8.18
C GLU A 233 38.76 -21.55 -6.73
N ASN A 234 37.59 -21.02 -6.40
CA ASN A 234 37.04 -21.07 -5.06
C ASN A 234 35.53 -21.37 -5.05
N TYR A 235 34.99 -21.66 -3.87
CA TYR A 235 33.57 -21.95 -3.73
C TYR A 235 32.65 -20.76 -4.11
N ALA A 236 33.12 -19.51 -3.95
CA ALA A 236 32.34 -18.34 -4.32
C ALA A 236 32.15 -18.22 -5.84
N ASP A 237 33.12 -18.68 -6.63
CA ASP A 237 33.01 -18.77 -8.09
C ASP A 237 31.93 -19.75 -8.54
N ALA A 238 31.89 -20.93 -7.90
CA ALA A 238 30.85 -21.92 -8.16
C ALA A 238 29.47 -21.43 -7.70
N LEU A 239 29.42 -20.66 -6.62
CA LEU A 239 28.19 -20.03 -6.14
C LEU A 239 27.69 -18.95 -7.11
N TRP A 240 28.58 -18.12 -7.66
CA TRP A 240 28.26 -17.16 -8.72
C TRP A 240 27.66 -17.86 -9.94
N TRP A 241 28.33 -18.90 -10.43
CA TRP A 241 27.83 -19.74 -11.52
C TRP A 241 26.45 -20.32 -11.21
N GLY A 242 26.25 -20.84 -9.99
CA GLY A 242 24.98 -21.41 -9.54
C GLY A 242 23.85 -20.37 -9.54
N VAL A 243 24.12 -19.15 -9.06
CA VAL A 243 23.15 -18.03 -9.10
C VAL A 243 22.79 -17.66 -10.53
N VAL A 244 23.78 -17.48 -11.41
CA VAL A 244 23.59 -17.11 -12.83
C VAL A 244 22.82 -18.20 -13.59
N THR A 245 23.08 -19.46 -13.27
CA THR A 245 22.44 -20.62 -13.93
C THR A 245 21.01 -20.83 -13.44
N VAL A 246 20.75 -20.80 -12.12
CA VAL A 246 19.40 -21.04 -11.58
C VAL A 246 18.42 -19.91 -11.93
N THR A 247 18.94 -18.70 -12.09
CA THR A 247 18.14 -17.54 -12.54
C THR A 247 17.98 -17.49 -14.06
N THR A 248 18.49 -18.49 -14.78
CA THR A 248 18.40 -18.61 -16.25
C THR A 248 19.03 -17.43 -17.00
N ILE A 249 19.98 -16.72 -16.38
CA ILE A 249 20.71 -15.62 -17.04
C ILE A 249 21.75 -16.20 -18.00
N GLY A 250 22.59 -17.11 -17.52
CA GLY A 250 23.56 -17.84 -18.35
C GLY A 250 24.54 -16.94 -19.12
N TYR A 251 25.31 -16.09 -18.42
CA TYR A 251 26.32 -15.23 -19.05
C TYR A 251 27.36 -16.02 -19.87
N GLY A 252 27.68 -17.26 -19.44
CA GLY A 252 28.67 -18.12 -20.11
C GLY A 252 30.11 -17.78 -19.76
N ASP A 253 30.33 -16.93 -18.76
CA ASP A 253 31.64 -16.54 -18.21
C ASP A 253 32.28 -17.64 -17.35
N LYS A 254 31.47 -18.52 -16.75
CA LYS A 254 31.92 -19.74 -16.08
C LYS A 254 31.07 -20.91 -16.52
N VAL A 255 31.68 -22.00 -16.95
CA VAL A 255 30.97 -23.20 -17.42
C VAL A 255 31.71 -24.46 -16.95
N PRO A 256 31.04 -25.46 -16.35
CA PRO A 256 31.68 -26.72 -16.01
C PRO A 256 32.22 -27.40 -17.27
N GLN A 257 33.48 -27.81 -17.25
CA GLN A 257 34.15 -28.43 -18.39
C GLN A 257 34.11 -29.96 -18.31
N THR A 258 34.26 -30.51 -17.11
CA THR A 258 34.28 -31.95 -16.90
C THR A 258 32.90 -32.56 -17.17
N TRP A 259 32.88 -33.80 -17.67
CA TRP A 259 31.63 -34.53 -17.91
C TRP A 259 30.82 -34.73 -16.62
N ILE A 260 31.52 -34.92 -15.49
CA ILE A 260 30.90 -35.11 -14.18
C ILE A 260 30.26 -33.81 -13.70
N GLY A 261 30.95 -32.67 -13.81
CA GLY A 261 30.37 -31.36 -13.50
C GLY A 261 29.19 -31.01 -14.40
N LYS A 262 29.29 -31.28 -15.71
CA LYS A 262 28.16 -31.12 -16.66
C LYS A 262 26.96 -31.98 -16.31
N THR A 263 27.17 -33.22 -15.87
CA THR A 263 26.09 -34.13 -15.47
C THR A 263 25.40 -33.64 -14.19
N ILE A 264 26.17 -33.24 -13.18
CA ILE A 264 25.66 -32.67 -11.93
C ILE A 264 24.90 -31.37 -12.22
N ALA A 265 25.50 -30.47 -12.98
CA ALA A 265 24.89 -29.20 -13.38
C ALA A 265 23.56 -29.41 -14.11
N SER A 266 23.53 -30.30 -15.09
CA SER A 266 22.31 -30.63 -15.84
C SER A 266 21.21 -31.15 -14.91
N CYS A 267 21.52 -32.14 -14.05
CA CYS A 267 20.56 -32.72 -13.13
C CYS A 267 19.98 -31.66 -12.16
N PHE A 268 20.85 -30.90 -11.48
CA PHE A 268 20.41 -29.88 -10.52
C PHE A 268 19.69 -28.69 -11.18
N SER A 269 20.07 -28.30 -12.40
CA SER A 269 19.47 -27.16 -13.10
C SER A 269 17.96 -27.35 -13.31
N VAL A 270 17.52 -28.56 -13.71
CA VAL A 270 16.10 -28.86 -13.95
C VAL A 270 15.25 -28.61 -12.70
N PHE A 271 15.72 -29.07 -11.54
CA PHE A 271 15.02 -28.88 -10.27
C PHE A 271 15.12 -27.43 -9.76
N ALA A 272 16.34 -26.88 -9.74
CA ALA A 272 16.60 -25.58 -9.15
C ALA A 272 15.86 -24.44 -9.90
N ILE A 273 15.89 -24.46 -11.24
CA ILE A 273 15.18 -23.48 -12.08
C ILE A 273 13.67 -23.52 -11.79
N SER A 274 13.11 -24.73 -11.66
CA SER A 274 11.69 -24.90 -11.34
C SER A 274 11.32 -24.21 -10.02
N PHE A 275 12.12 -24.39 -8.96
CA PHE A 275 11.86 -23.75 -7.66
C PHE A 275 12.03 -22.23 -7.67
N PHE A 276 13.01 -21.68 -8.41
CA PHE A 276 13.19 -20.23 -8.53
C PHE A 276 12.14 -19.55 -9.42
N ALA A 277 11.50 -20.29 -10.32
CA ALA A 277 10.39 -19.79 -11.14
C ALA A 277 9.05 -19.72 -10.36
N LEU A 278 8.85 -20.59 -9.35
CA LEU A 278 7.58 -20.69 -8.62
C LEU A 278 7.15 -19.39 -7.91
N PRO A 279 8.02 -18.58 -7.26
CA PRO A 279 7.62 -17.32 -6.66
C PRO A 279 6.89 -16.36 -7.62
N ALA A 280 7.33 -16.29 -8.89
CA ALA A 280 6.67 -15.47 -9.90
C ALA A 280 5.25 -16.00 -10.22
N GLY A 281 5.08 -17.32 -10.34
CA GLY A 281 3.79 -17.97 -10.58
C GLY A 281 2.81 -17.84 -9.40
N ILE A 282 3.30 -18.00 -8.17
CA ILE A 282 2.51 -17.84 -6.94
C ILE A 282 2.02 -16.39 -6.81
N LEU A 283 2.91 -15.41 -7.00
CA LEU A 283 2.51 -14.00 -6.95
C LEU A 283 1.54 -13.65 -8.07
N GLY A 284 1.79 -14.10 -9.31
CA GLY A 284 0.94 -13.85 -10.46
C GLY A 284 -0.49 -14.38 -10.27
N SER A 285 -0.62 -15.64 -9.83
CA SER A 285 -1.92 -16.24 -9.51
C SER A 285 -2.61 -15.56 -8.31
N GLY A 286 -1.85 -15.19 -7.27
CA GLY A 286 -2.35 -14.44 -6.12
C GLY A 286 -2.92 -13.07 -6.49
N PHE A 287 -2.28 -12.34 -7.40
CA PHE A 287 -2.82 -11.08 -7.93
C PHE A 287 -4.11 -11.30 -8.74
N ALA A 288 -4.14 -12.30 -9.62
CA ALA A 288 -5.32 -12.60 -10.44
C ALA A 288 -6.54 -12.94 -9.57
N LEU A 289 -6.38 -13.80 -8.57
CA LEU A 289 -7.44 -14.16 -7.62
C LEU A 289 -7.96 -12.94 -6.86
N LYS A 290 -7.06 -12.05 -6.42
CA LYS A 290 -7.43 -10.85 -5.68
C LYS A 290 -8.22 -9.84 -6.52
N VAL A 291 -7.88 -9.71 -7.80
CA VAL A 291 -8.66 -8.89 -8.76
C VAL A 291 -10.05 -9.49 -8.95
N GLN A 292 -10.14 -10.82 -9.13
CA GLN A 292 -11.41 -11.52 -9.31
C GLN A 292 -12.33 -11.42 -8.07
N GLN A 293 -11.77 -11.57 -6.87
CA GLN A 293 -12.51 -11.40 -5.60
C GLN A 293 -13.04 -9.97 -5.45
N LYS A 294 -12.25 -8.96 -5.83
CA LYS A 294 -12.67 -7.55 -5.76
C LYS A 294 -13.84 -7.25 -6.69
N GLN A 295 -13.94 -7.93 -7.83
CA GLN A 295 -15.10 -7.82 -8.72
C GLN A 295 -16.37 -8.42 -8.09
N ARG A 296 -16.27 -9.60 -7.46
CA ARG A 296 -17.41 -10.24 -6.76
C ARG A 296 -17.90 -9.42 -5.55
N GLN A 297 -17.01 -8.70 -4.87
CA GLN A 297 -17.36 -7.89 -3.71
C GLN A 297 -18.07 -6.56 -4.05
N LYS A 298 -18.16 -6.16 -5.33
CA LYS A 298 -18.86 -4.93 -5.76
C LYS A 298 -20.37 -4.94 -5.49
N HIS A 299 -20.96 -6.05 -5.02
CA HIS A 299 -22.30 -6.09 -4.43
C HIS A 299 -22.32 -5.42 -3.03
N PHE A 300 -21.97 -4.13 -2.97
CA PHE A 300 -21.87 -3.31 -1.77
C PHE A 300 -23.21 -3.15 -1.03
N ASN A 301 -24.33 -3.30 -1.74
CA ASN A 301 -25.67 -3.08 -1.19
C ASN A 301 -26.03 -3.99 -0.02
N ARG A 302 -25.37 -5.15 0.14
CA ARG A 302 -25.63 -6.06 1.26
C ARG A 302 -25.01 -5.58 2.60
N GLN A 303 -24.00 -4.72 2.56
CA GLN A 303 -23.31 -4.24 3.77
C GLN A 303 -23.94 -2.97 4.37
N ILE A 304 -24.69 -2.21 3.59
CA ILE A 304 -25.35 -0.97 4.02
C ILE A 304 -26.29 -1.19 5.23
N PRO A 305 -27.24 -2.15 5.23
CA PRO A 305 -28.13 -2.34 6.38
C PRO A 305 -27.38 -2.83 7.63
N ALA A 306 -26.35 -3.65 7.46
CA ALA A 306 -25.53 -4.13 8.57
C ALA A 306 -24.73 -3.00 9.23
N ALA A 307 -24.13 -2.10 8.44
CA ALA A 307 -23.42 -0.94 8.95
C ALA A 307 -24.38 0.05 9.66
N ALA A 308 -25.57 0.27 9.09
CA ALA A 308 -26.59 1.10 9.74
C ALA A 308 -27.05 0.50 11.08
N CYS A 309 -27.26 -0.81 11.13
CA CYS A 309 -27.62 -1.52 12.37
C CYS A 309 -26.55 -1.32 13.45
N LEU A 310 -25.27 -1.53 13.11
CA LEU A 310 -24.15 -1.36 14.04
C LEU A 310 -24.08 0.07 14.60
N ILE A 311 -24.20 1.10 13.76
CA ILE A 311 -24.18 2.49 14.22
C ILE A 311 -25.34 2.75 15.19
N GLN A 312 -26.54 2.26 14.85
CA GLN A 312 -27.72 2.45 15.68
C GLN A 312 -27.65 1.71 17.01
N THR A 313 -27.16 0.47 17.04
CA THR A 313 -27.02 -0.29 18.29
C THR A 313 -25.93 0.30 19.16
N SER A 314 -24.77 0.67 18.60
CA SER A 314 -23.71 1.36 19.36
C SER A 314 -24.18 2.68 19.95
N TRP A 315 -24.93 3.49 19.19
CA TRP A 315 -25.50 4.73 19.72
C TRP A 315 -26.53 4.48 20.82
N ARG A 316 -27.36 3.44 20.69
CA ARG A 316 -28.33 3.06 21.74
C ARG A 316 -27.62 2.63 23.02
N CYS A 317 -26.54 1.84 22.94
CA CYS A 317 -25.74 1.48 24.11
C CYS A 317 -25.15 2.71 24.80
N PHE A 318 -24.58 3.65 24.03
CA PHE A 318 -24.09 4.91 24.57
C PHE A 318 -25.20 5.75 25.21
N ALA A 319 -26.38 5.81 24.58
CA ALA A 319 -27.51 6.61 25.05
C ALA A 319 -28.21 6.05 26.30
N VAL A 320 -27.92 4.80 26.71
CA VAL A 320 -28.43 4.18 27.95
C VAL A 320 -27.77 4.79 29.19
N GLU A 321 -26.55 5.31 29.08
CA GLU A 321 -25.85 5.98 30.20
C GLU A 321 -26.57 7.26 30.65
N ASN A 322 -27.38 7.88 29.76
CA ASN A 322 -28.22 9.02 30.11
C ASN A 322 -29.67 8.57 30.31
N LEU A 323 -30.10 8.46 31.57
CA LEU A 323 -31.45 8.02 31.97
C LEU A 323 -32.58 8.93 31.42
N GLU A 324 -32.31 10.21 31.13
CA GLU A 324 -33.28 11.13 30.52
C GLU A 324 -33.34 11.02 28.98
N SER A 325 -32.55 10.12 28.41
CA SER A 325 -32.49 9.93 26.97
C SER A 325 -33.82 9.47 26.38
N ALA A 326 -34.17 10.01 25.21
CA ALA A 326 -35.35 9.60 24.45
C ALA A 326 -35.30 8.12 24.02
N THR A 327 -34.15 7.44 24.13
CA THR A 327 -34.00 6.00 23.89
C THR A 327 -34.95 5.18 24.77
N PHE A 328 -35.18 5.58 26.03
CA PHE A 328 -36.08 4.87 26.94
C PHE A 328 -37.56 5.03 26.56
N LYS A 329 -37.93 6.10 25.84
CA LYS A 329 -39.31 6.31 25.33
C LYS A 329 -39.72 5.22 24.33
N MET A 330 -38.76 4.56 23.68
CA MET A 330 -39.03 3.41 22.80
C MET A 330 -39.61 2.21 23.58
N PHE A 331 -39.17 2.01 24.83
CA PHE A 331 -39.65 0.93 25.70
C PHE A 331 -40.94 1.30 26.43
N LEU A 332 -41.17 2.60 26.66
CA LEU A 332 -42.44 3.11 27.22
C LEU A 332 -43.59 3.06 26.21
N ARG A 333 -43.29 3.11 24.89
CA ARG A 333 -44.30 3.02 23.83
C ARG A 333 -44.67 1.57 23.49
N LYS A 334 -45.12 0.78 24.48
CA LYS A 334 -46.04 -0.35 24.27
C LYS A 334 -46.69 -0.88 25.56
N ARG A 335 -47.86 -0.34 25.89
CA ARG A 335 -49.00 -1.09 26.44
C ARG A 335 -50.30 -0.52 25.89
N SER A 336 -50.45 -0.50 24.56
CA SER A 336 -51.79 -0.35 23.96
C SER A 336 -52.49 -1.69 24.08
N HIS A 337 -53.55 -1.75 24.88
CA HIS A 337 -54.43 -2.90 25.05
C HIS A 337 -54.75 -3.55 23.69
N ILE A 338 -54.36 -4.80 23.51
CA ILE A 338 -54.98 -5.66 22.51
C ILE A 338 -56.32 -6.06 23.11
N THR A 339 -57.39 -5.40 22.70
CA THR A 339 -58.74 -5.88 22.97
C THR A 339 -58.90 -7.21 22.24
N ALA A 340 -59.15 -8.27 23.00
CA ALA A 340 -59.38 -9.62 22.48
C ALA A 340 -60.72 -9.68 21.73
N ALA A 341 -60.78 -9.15 20.51
CA ALA A 341 -61.93 -9.29 19.62
C ALA A 341 -61.50 -9.03 18.16
N SER A 342 -60.73 -9.96 17.59
CA SER A 342 -60.73 -10.28 16.15
C SER A 342 -59.66 -11.32 15.84
N LEU A 343 -59.80 -12.52 16.40
CA LEU A 343 -59.28 -13.71 15.70
C LEU A 343 -60.17 -13.92 14.47
N SER A 344 -59.82 -13.29 13.35
CA SER A 344 -60.17 -13.81 12.04
C SER A 344 -58.89 -14.30 11.37
N THR A 345 -58.95 -15.54 10.92
CA THR A 345 -57.85 -16.34 10.38
C THR A 345 -57.13 -15.65 9.21
N PRO A 346 -55.79 -15.71 9.12
CA PRO A 346 -55.10 -15.22 7.93
C PRO A 346 -55.26 -16.22 6.78
N LYS A 347 -55.94 -15.78 5.69
CA LYS A 347 -55.90 -16.47 4.39
C LYS A 347 -54.43 -16.58 3.91
N PRO A 348 -54.01 -17.71 3.32
CA PRO A 348 -52.63 -17.90 2.88
C PRO A 348 -52.32 -17.02 1.67
N LYS A 349 -51.30 -16.15 1.79
CA LYS A 349 -50.72 -15.44 0.64
C LYS A 349 -49.99 -16.44 -0.26
N LYS A 350 -50.48 -16.56 -1.49
CA LYS A 350 -49.88 -17.34 -2.59
C LYS A 350 -48.37 -17.08 -2.72
N SER A 351 -47.64 -18.19 -2.83
CA SER A 351 -46.23 -18.29 -3.20
C SER A 351 -45.89 -17.45 -4.43
N LYS A 352 -45.01 -16.47 -4.24
CA LYS A 352 -44.27 -15.80 -5.33
C LYS A 352 -42.84 -16.37 -5.44
N LYS A 353 -42.68 -17.68 -5.20
CA LYS A 353 -41.38 -18.39 -5.25
C LYS A 353 -41.28 -19.39 -6.41
N LYS A 354 -42.17 -19.32 -7.40
CA LYS A 354 -42.19 -20.22 -8.57
C LYS A 354 -41.76 -19.60 -9.90
N LYS A 355 -41.52 -18.28 -9.99
CA LYS A 355 -41.06 -17.64 -11.24
C LYS A 355 -39.53 -17.59 -11.40
N ASP A 356 -38.77 -17.56 -10.31
CA ASP A 356 -37.30 -17.48 -10.38
C ASP A 356 -36.60 -18.83 -10.54
N MET A 357 -37.32 -19.95 -10.35
CA MET A 357 -36.74 -21.29 -10.51
C MET A 357 -36.78 -21.76 -11.97
N HIS A 358 -37.80 -21.37 -12.75
CA HIS A 358 -37.86 -21.72 -14.17
C HIS A 358 -36.94 -20.86 -15.05
N LEU A 359 -36.66 -19.61 -14.69
CA LEU A 359 -35.71 -18.78 -15.45
C LEU A 359 -34.25 -19.25 -15.31
N ARG A 360 -33.92 -20.00 -14.26
CA ARG A 360 -32.57 -20.58 -14.07
C ARG A 360 -32.35 -21.90 -14.80
N GLN A 361 -33.42 -22.58 -15.22
CA GLN A 361 -33.32 -23.84 -15.97
C GLN A 361 -33.23 -23.64 -17.48
N GLN A 362 -33.64 -22.48 -18.01
CA GLN A 362 -33.55 -22.16 -19.44
C GLN A 362 -32.25 -21.45 -19.88
N GLN A 363 -31.33 -21.16 -18.97
CA GLN A 363 -30.01 -20.57 -19.29
C GLN A 363 -28.86 -21.56 -19.14
N ALA A 364 -29.14 -22.86 -18.94
CA ALA A 364 -28.15 -23.92 -18.87
C ALA A 364 -28.14 -24.85 -20.10
N GLU A 365 -28.98 -24.59 -21.09
CA GLU A 365 -28.96 -25.25 -22.41
C GLU A 365 -29.01 -24.19 -23.51
N VAL A 366 -27.87 -23.54 -23.79
CA VAL A 366 -27.35 -23.12 -25.11
C VAL A 366 -25.84 -22.95 -24.97
#